data_AF-H3BY53-F1
#
_entry.id   AF-H3BY53-F1
#
_cell.length_a   1.000
_cell.length_b   1.000
_cell.length_c   1.000
_cell.angle_alpha   90.00
_cell.angle_beta   90.00
_cell.angle_gamma   90.00
#
_symmetry.space_group_name_H-M   'P 1'
#
loop_
_entity.id
_entity.type
_entity.pdbx_description
1 polymer ?
#
loop_
_entity_poly.entity_id
_entity_poly.type
_entity_poly.pdbx_seq_one_letter_code
_entity_poly.pdbx_strand_id
1 'polypeptide(L)'
;MVASTPRRLPRPAVALLAFSLLIGWSELAPVHLPHKALSPPLDDEQTHKAVEEVANQAQLEQDDPSVRLMPHPPAGPDNLEICCLHANILDFYLLNVLSHHSTDNQHTRRLRSDLSRISHDLEAHGC
;
A
#
# COMPACT_ATOMS: atom_id res chain seq x y z
N MET A 1 27.63 -53.30 56.73
CA MET A 1 28.14 -52.25 55.81
C MET A 1 27.02 -51.85 54.88
N VAL A 2 26.58 -50.59 54.96
CA VAL A 2 25.49 -50.02 54.17
C VAL A 2 26.03 -49.67 52.79
N ALA A 3 25.38 -50.13 51.72
CA ALA A 3 25.65 -49.66 50.37
C ALA A 3 24.34 -49.19 49.75
N SER A 4 24.11 -47.89 49.84
CA SER A 4 23.00 -47.18 49.20
C SER A 4 23.26 -47.11 47.70
N THR A 5 22.43 -47.77 46.90
CA THR A 5 22.46 -47.65 45.44
C THR A 5 21.72 -46.38 44.99
N PRO A 6 22.31 -45.53 44.15
CA PRO A 6 21.62 -44.35 43.64
C PRO A 6 20.62 -44.79 42.56
N ARG A 7 19.35 -44.39 42.72
CA ARG A 7 18.34 -44.47 41.65
C ARG A 7 18.81 -43.59 40.50
N ARG A 8 19.26 -44.21 39.40
CA ARG A 8 19.50 -43.51 38.13
C ARG A 8 18.15 -43.09 37.57
N LEU A 9 17.86 -41.79 37.63
CA LEU A 9 16.73 -41.21 36.92
C LEU A 9 16.99 -41.36 35.41
N PRO A 10 16.02 -41.84 34.62
CA PRO A 10 16.21 -42.03 33.20
C PRO A 10 16.42 -40.64 32.55
N ARG A 11 17.55 -40.48 31.87
CA ARG A 11 17.96 -39.26 31.14
C ARG A 11 17.12 -38.86 29.91
N PRO A 12 16.25 -39.67 29.28
CA PRO A 12 15.59 -39.22 28.05
C PRO A 12 14.44 -38.25 28.32
N ALA A 13 13.83 -38.28 29.52
CA ALA A 13 12.70 -37.41 29.85
C ALA A 13 13.10 -35.92 29.99
N VAL A 14 14.30 -35.65 30.51
CA VAL A 14 14.81 -34.29 30.67
C VAL A 14 15.27 -33.70 29.34
N ALA A 15 15.81 -34.53 28.44
CA ALA A 15 16.22 -34.10 27.10
C ALA A 15 15.02 -33.70 26.22
N LEU A 16 13.88 -34.42 26.34
CA LEU A 16 12.67 -34.12 25.58
C LEU A 16 11.96 -32.84 26.06
N LEU A 17 12.00 -32.55 27.36
CA LEU A 17 11.48 -31.29 27.91
C LEU A 17 12.33 -30.08 27.48
N ALA A 18 13.65 -30.23 27.39
CA ALA A 18 14.55 -29.17 26.90
C ALA A 18 14.32 -28.82 25.43
N PHE A 19 14.04 -29.82 24.58
CA PHE A 19 13.67 -29.58 23.17
C PHE A 19 12.32 -28.86 23.02
N SER A 20 11.35 -29.13 23.91
CA SER A 20 10.02 -28.53 23.86
C SER A 20 10.03 -27.04 24.25
N LEU A 21 10.96 -26.63 25.12
CA LEU A 21 11.14 -25.22 25.50
C LEU A 21 11.82 -24.37 24.41
N LEU A 22 12.51 -24.98 23.45
CA LEU A 22 13.17 -24.29 22.35
C LEU A 22 12.27 -24.08 21.12
N ILE A 23 11.15 -24.80 21.02
CA ILE A 23 10.18 -24.67 19.91
C ILE A 23 9.09 -23.63 20.21
N GLY A 24 9.08 -23.06 21.44
CA GLY A 24 8.02 -22.18 21.94
C GLY A 24 8.01 -20.73 21.42
N TRP A 25 8.99 -20.29 20.65
CA TRP A 25 9.04 -18.93 20.09
C TRP A 25 9.32 -18.95 18.59
N SER A 26 8.37 -19.47 17.82
CA SER A 26 8.14 -18.92 16.50
C SER A 26 6.90 -18.06 16.60
N GLU A 27 7.08 -16.79 16.98
CA GLU A 27 6.12 -15.79 16.54
C GLU A 27 6.14 -15.89 15.02
N LEU A 28 5.05 -16.43 14.47
CA LEU A 28 4.75 -16.32 13.05
C LEU A 28 4.64 -14.83 12.78
N ALA A 29 5.77 -14.20 12.45
CA ALA A 29 5.77 -12.88 11.87
C ALA A 29 4.79 -12.98 10.70
N PRO A 30 3.69 -12.19 10.69
CA PRO A 30 2.79 -12.21 9.58
C PRO A 30 3.64 -11.89 8.35
N VAL A 31 3.69 -12.84 7.41
CA VAL A 31 4.27 -12.59 6.10
C VAL A 31 3.37 -11.53 5.49
N HIS A 32 3.75 -10.26 5.64
CA HIS A 32 3.12 -9.16 4.94
C HIS A 32 3.41 -9.39 3.46
N LEU A 33 2.50 -10.08 2.78
CA LEU A 33 2.48 -10.10 1.33
C LEU A 33 2.40 -8.63 0.92
N PRO A 34 3.35 -8.09 0.13
CA PRO A 34 3.22 -6.74 -0.35
C PRO A 34 1.88 -6.66 -1.08
N HIS A 35 1.00 -5.77 -0.61
CA HIS A 35 -0.24 -5.48 -1.31
C HIS A 35 0.15 -5.00 -2.70
N LYS A 36 0.00 -5.89 -3.69
CA LYS A 36 0.29 -5.56 -5.08
C LYS A 36 -0.72 -4.51 -5.52
N ALA A 37 -0.24 -3.36 -5.99
CA ALA A 37 -1.13 -2.36 -6.53
C ALA A 37 -1.92 -2.91 -7.73
N LEU A 38 -3.15 -2.41 -7.89
CA LEU A 38 -4.03 -2.82 -8.98
C LEU A 38 -3.54 -2.35 -10.35
N SER A 39 -2.67 -1.33 -10.37
CA SER A 39 -2.05 -0.78 -11.58
C SER A 39 -0.56 -0.49 -11.33
N PRO A 40 0.37 -0.90 -12.21
CA PRO A 40 1.81 -0.71 -12.00
C PRO A 40 2.26 0.74 -11.76
N PRO A 41 1.72 1.77 -12.46
CA PRO A 41 2.05 3.17 -12.16
C PRO A 41 1.80 3.62 -10.72
N LEU A 42 0.91 2.96 -9.96
CA LEU A 42 0.70 3.29 -8.54
C LEU A 42 1.94 3.01 -7.67
N ASP A 43 2.79 2.08 -8.10
CA ASP A 43 4.04 1.71 -7.42
C ASP A 43 5.28 2.38 -8.08
N ASP A 44 5.10 3.21 -9.11
CA ASP A 44 6.18 3.81 -9.88
C ASP A 44 6.62 5.17 -9.31
N GLU A 45 7.88 5.28 -8.86
CA GLU A 45 8.40 6.52 -8.27
C GLU A 45 8.36 7.72 -9.21
N GLN A 46 8.48 7.51 -10.53
CA GLN A 46 8.40 8.62 -11.49
C GLN A 46 6.98 9.16 -11.63
N THR A 47 5.97 8.31 -11.43
CA THR A 47 4.56 8.70 -11.38
C THR A 47 4.32 9.60 -10.17
N HIS A 48 4.80 9.19 -8.99
CA HIS A 48 4.72 10.01 -7.76
C HIS A 48 5.45 11.35 -7.91
N LYS A 49 6.64 11.34 -8.52
CA LYS A 49 7.39 12.57 -8.79
C LYS A 49 6.64 13.50 -9.74
N ALA A 50 6.02 12.95 -10.80
CA ALA A 50 5.23 13.74 -11.72
C ALA A 50 3.98 14.36 -11.04
N VAL A 51 3.34 13.63 -10.12
CA VAL A 51 2.27 14.19 -9.26
C VAL A 51 2.79 15.38 -8.45
N GLU A 52 3.92 15.21 -7.78
CA GLU A 52 4.51 16.25 -6.92
C GLU A 52 4.86 17.52 -7.73
N GLU A 53 5.52 17.38 -8.87
CA GLU A 53 5.92 18.51 -9.70
C GLU A 53 4.70 19.26 -10.28
N VAL A 54 3.69 18.53 -10.76
CA VAL A 54 2.45 19.14 -11.27
C VAL A 54 1.65 19.80 -10.14
N ALA A 55 1.57 19.17 -8.96
CA ALA A 55 0.89 19.73 -7.80
C ALA A 55 1.57 21.00 -7.29
N ASN A 56 2.91 20.99 -7.18
CA ASN A 56 3.69 22.17 -6.78
C ASN A 56 3.47 23.33 -7.75
N GLN A 57 3.46 23.05 -9.06
CA GLN A 57 3.17 24.08 -10.07
C GLN A 57 1.75 24.64 -9.90
N ALA A 58 0.74 23.77 -9.73
CA ALA A 58 -0.65 24.19 -9.54
C ALA A 58 -0.86 25.01 -8.25
N GLN A 59 -0.13 24.69 -7.17
CA GLN A 59 -0.21 25.41 -5.90
C GLN A 59 0.30 26.86 -6.01
N LEU A 60 1.24 27.15 -6.92
CA LEU A 60 1.71 28.52 -7.16
C LEU A 60 0.63 29.41 -7.80
N GLU A 61 -0.32 28.80 -8.50
CA GLU A 61 -1.43 29.47 -9.19
C GLU A 61 -2.72 29.48 -8.34
N GLN A 62 -2.69 28.91 -7.14
CA GLN A 62 -3.88 28.72 -6.32
C GLN A 62 -4.19 29.97 -5.48
N ASP A 63 -5.41 30.50 -5.63
CA ASP A 63 -5.86 31.71 -4.93
C ASP A 63 -6.05 31.51 -3.42
N ASP A 64 -6.64 30.39 -3.00
CA ASP A 64 -6.92 30.08 -1.59
C ASP A 64 -6.50 28.62 -1.24
N PRO A 65 -5.38 28.42 -0.54
CA PRO A 65 -4.91 27.10 -0.15
C PRO A 65 -5.67 26.46 1.02
N SER A 66 -6.60 27.17 1.65
CA SER A 66 -7.40 26.63 2.74
C SER A 66 -8.56 25.76 2.28
N VAL A 67 -8.95 25.85 1.00
CA VAL A 67 -10.08 25.12 0.42
C VAL A 67 -9.60 23.87 -0.31
N ARG A 68 -10.18 22.72 0.03
CA ARG A 68 -9.93 21.45 -0.67
C ARG A 68 -11.16 21.06 -1.48
N LEU A 69 -10.97 20.83 -2.79
CA LEU A 69 -12.02 20.32 -3.68
C LEU A 69 -12.19 18.80 -3.59
N MET A 70 -11.08 18.09 -3.37
CA MET A 70 -11.09 16.63 -3.20
C MET A 70 -11.80 16.25 -1.90
N PRO A 71 -12.85 15.42 -1.95
CA PRO A 71 -13.54 14.97 -0.74
C PRO A 71 -12.59 14.18 0.17
N HIS A 72 -12.83 14.25 1.48
CA HIS A 72 -12.16 13.35 2.41
C HIS A 72 -12.94 12.03 2.39
N PRO A 73 -12.33 10.90 1.98
CA PRO A 73 -13.04 9.63 1.99
C PRO A 73 -13.43 9.28 3.44
N PRO A 74 -14.64 8.75 3.67
CA PRO A 74 -15.02 8.29 5.00
C PRO A 74 -14.08 7.16 5.41
N ALA A 75 -13.70 7.12 6.69
CA ALA A 75 -13.01 5.96 7.26
C ALA A 75 -14.01 4.80 7.29
N GLY A 76 -13.94 3.92 6.28
CA GLY A 76 -14.84 2.78 6.11
C GLY A 76 -14.07 1.47 5.99
N PRO A 77 -14.68 0.32 6.32
CA PRO A 77 -14.06 -0.99 6.21
C PRO A 77 -13.86 -1.44 4.74
N ASP A 78 -14.60 -0.85 3.79
CA ASP A 78 -14.69 -1.31 2.41
C ASP A 78 -13.70 -0.57 1.49
N ASN A 79 -12.43 -0.99 1.54
CA ASN A 79 -11.34 -0.43 0.75
C ASN A 79 -11.60 -0.47 -0.77
N LEU A 80 -12.39 -1.43 -1.26
CA LEU A 80 -12.72 -1.55 -2.68
C LEU A 80 -13.74 -0.50 -3.13
N GLU A 81 -14.76 -0.21 -2.33
CA GLU A 81 -15.73 0.85 -2.64
C GLU A 81 -15.05 2.22 -2.67
N ILE A 82 -14.16 2.47 -1.71
CA ILE A 82 -13.33 3.69 -1.68
C ILE A 82 -12.41 3.74 -2.90
N CYS A 83 -11.83 2.61 -3.32
CA CYS A 83 -11.00 2.52 -4.52
C CYS A 83 -11.79 2.91 -5.78
N CYS A 84 -12.98 2.33 -6.00
CA CYS A 84 -13.79 2.63 -7.18
C CYS A 84 -14.41 4.04 -7.14
N LEU A 85 -14.70 4.58 -5.95
CA LEU A 85 -15.07 5.98 -5.81
C LEU A 85 -13.95 6.91 -6.31
N HIS A 86 -12.70 6.64 -5.90
CA HIS A 86 -11.56 7.42 -6.37
C HIS A 86 -11.25 7.18 -7.86
N ALA A 87 -11.53 6.00 -8.41
CA ALA A 87 -11.42 5.73 -9.84
C ALA A 87 -12.35 6.63 -10.66
N ASN A 88 -13.61 6.78 -10.22
CA ASN A 88 -14.56 7.70 -10.86
C ASN A 88 -14.11 9.17 -10.80
N ILE A 89 -13.53 9.59 -9.66
CA ILE A 89 -12.98 10.95 -9.53
C ILE A 89 -11.76 11.11 -10.45
N LEU A 90 -10.91 10.08 -10.57
CA LEU A 90 -9.75 10.10 -11.45
C LEU A 90 -10.14 10.34 -12.91
N ASP A 91 -11.19 9.68 -13.40
CA ASP A 91 -11.72 9.90 -14.75
C ASP A 91 -12.17 11.35 -14.97
N PHE A 92 -12.87 11.92 -13.99
CA PHE A 92 -13.25 13.33 -14.05
C PHE A 92 -12.01 14.23 -14.18
N TYR A 93 -10.96 13.98 -13.42
CA TYR A 93 -9.70 14.75 -13.49
C TYR A 93 -9.01 14.60 -14.86
N LEU A 94 -8.95 13.39 -15.40
CA LEU A 94 -8.35 13.12 -16.73
C LEU A 94 -9.07 13.88 -17.85
N LEU A 95 -10.40 13.88 -17.81
CA LEU A 95 -11.24 14.42 -18.87
C LEU A 95 -11.45 15.93 -18.76
N ASN A 96 -11.47 16.48 -17.54
CA ASN A 96 -11.87 17.88 -17.31
C ASN A 96 -10.77 18.75 -16.74
N VAL A 97 -9.83 18.22 -15.97
CA VAL A 97 -8.78 19.01 -15.33
C VAL A 97 -7.50 18.95 -16.16
N LEU A 98 -6.91 17.75 -16.29
CA LEU A 98 -5.63 17.56 -16.98
C LEU A 98 -5.72 17.78 -18.50
N SER A 99 -6.92 17.76 -19.07
CA SER A 99 -7.16 18.07 -20.47
C SER A 99 -7.05 19.57 -20.78
N HIS A 100 -7.48 20.43 -19.86
CA HIS A 100 -7.51 21.89 -20.04
C HIS A 100 -6.23 22.57 -19.54
N HIS A 101 -5.54 21.96 -18.57
CA HIS A 101 -4.30 22.48 -17.99
C HIS A 101 -3.05 21.86 -18.63
N SER A 102 -3.08 21.58 -19.94
CA SER A 102 -1.91 21.07 -20.67
C SER A 102 -0.84 22.16 -20.83
N THR A 103 -0.19 22.56 -19.74
CA THR A 103 1.15 23.13 -19.85
C THR A 103 2.02 22.07 -20.50
N ASP A 104 2.72 22.43 -21.57
CA ASP A 104 3.52 21.52 -22.41
C ASP A 104 4.81 21.07 -21.70
N ASN A 105 4.70 20.69 -20.43
CA ASN A 105 5.78 20.16 -19.61
C ASN A 105 5.77 18.61 -19.72
N GLN A 106 6.94 18.00 -19.54
CA GLN A 106 7.07 16.54 -19.63
C GLN A 106 6.30 15.80 -18.54
N HIS A 107 6.17 16.41 -17.35
CA HIS A 107 5.60 15.81 -16.16
C HIS A 107 4.07 15.66 -16.26
N THR A 108 3.37 16.67 -16.77
CA THR A 108 1.92 16.64 -17.07
C THR A 108 1.60 15.60 -18.14
N ARG A 109 2.42 15.47 -19.19
CA ARG A 109 2.21 14.44 -20.22
C ARG A 109 2.38 13.03 -19.66
N ARG A 110 3.44 12.81 -18.88
CA ARG A 110 3.68 11.55 -18.17
C ARG A 110 2.53 11.25 -17.22
N LEU A 111 2.20 12.20 -16.34
CA LEU A 111 1.14 12.06 -15.36
C LEU A 111 -0.19 11.70 -16.02
N ARG A 112 -0.57 12.36 -17.12
CA ARG A 112 -1.77 12.03 -17.87
C ARG A 112 -1.75 10.60 -18.40
N SER A 113 -0.63 10.16 -18.98
CA SER A 113 -0.47 8.80 -19.48
C SER A 113 -0.59 7.76 -18.35
N ASP A 114 0.10 8.00 -17.24
CA ASP A 114 0.12 7.08 -16.10
C ASP A 114 -1.25 7.01 -15.42
N LEU A 115 -1.90 8.15 -15.21
CA LEU A 115 -3.26 8.21 -14.67
C LEU A 115 -4.30 7.56 -15.61
N SER A 116 -4.15 7.72 -16.93
CA SER A 116 -5.04 7.04 -17.90
C SER A 116 -4.87 5.53 -17.84
N ARG A 117 -3.65 5.05 -17.61
CA ARG A 117 -3.37 3.63 -17.42
C ARG A 117 -3.94 3.12 -16.10
N ILE A 118 -3.83 3.89 -15.02
CA ILE A 118 -4.46 3.56 -13.73
C ILE A 118 -5.97 3.44 -13.88
N SER A 119 -6.63 4.43 -14.50
CA SER A 119 -8.07 4.40 -14.77
C SER A 119 -8.46 3.11 -15.51
N HIS A 120 -7.80 2.80 -16.63
CA HIS A 120 -8.08 1.60 -17.41
C HIS A 120 -7.85 0.28 -16.64
N ASP A 121 -6.76 0.20 -15.87
CA ASP A 121 -6.49 -0.98 -15.06
C ASP A 121 -7.55 -1.15 -13.96
N LEU A 122 -8.01 -0.07 -13.33
CA LEU A 122 -9.07 -0.11 -12.32
C LEU A 122 -10.42 -0.51 -12.92
N GLU A 123 -10.77 -0.02 -14.12
CA GLU A 123 -11.94 -0.47 -14.89
C GLU A 123 -11.93 -2.00 -15.10
N ALA A 124 -10.76 -2.55 -15.44
CA ALA A 124 -10.59 -3.99 -15.64
C ALA A 124 -10.80 -4.81 -14.35
N HIS A 125 -10.72 -4.18 -13.17
CA HIS A 125 -10.96 -4.79 -11.87
C HIS A 125 -12.41 -4.61 -11.36
N GLY A 126 -13.31 -4.03 -12.17
CA GLY A 126 -14.73 -3.86 -11.82
C GLY A 126 -15.01 -2.61 -11.00
N CYS A 127 -14.07 -1.68 -10.97
CA CYS A 127 -14.44 -0.28 -10.99
C CYS A 127 -14.89 0.09 -12.43
#